data_AF-A0A501W0V1-F1
#
_entry.id   AF-A0A501W0V1-F1
#
_cell.length_a   1.000
_cell.length_b   1.000
_cell.length_c   1.000
_cell.angle_alpha   90.00
_cell.angle_beta   90.00
_cell.angle_gamma   90.00
#
_symmetry.space_group_name_H-M   'P 1'
#
loop_
_entity.id
_entity.type
_entity.pdbx_description
1 polymer ?
#
loop_
_entity_poly.entity_id
_entity_poly.type
_entity_poly.pdbx_seq_one_letter_code
_entity_poly.pdbx_strand_id
1 'polypeptide(L)'
;MKKEMKHALVALGLSTLLVPTFANQVVYAQEESHETTTSVSPEDIKKMIEETKDDLQNFKKQVEHRLFEEIDKGEWDIVSISKSDVSSIKDELREELNNNLKYSMEQLENLRNYSLERKIPLKELSKILSDFKKSQLSYINGDGEKGNHFAYRMKHAVAKLAILKKKNLVISQVNNDSHYTELEKKEMLDRVSRYYSPGFHQSGFDEDNDKYLTLFNNQDNLNTYLKKVSLFLSNNHYPISTVPKEKNIREINAVAFMEKTAISNDDTLSKAEKISMFSKIDDIVEEGIHKVKREAGLLHEEEPELVHMLSPEELSVFTKRIEDVYQGKAKPKVTKEEAIQAVSTGTSSSVSTSSQSTVTANEETKKDHQASKWFKESGKWYYNDLSGNLVRNRWVGRYYLKADASMAASEWIYDDDYKSWFYVDSTGSYVEKAWQGEYYLKRGGYMAKSEWVFDSQYDSWYYLNQDGKYARNQWIKDGDKWYYLLADGKLAKNMTINGYKVNEKGEWV
;
A
#
# COMPACT_ATOMS: atom_id res chain seq x y z
N MET A 1 -74.71 -26.41 -30.81
CA MET A 1 -74.59 -27.18 -32.08
C MET A 1 -73.84 -28.48 -31.71
N LYS A 2 -74.28 -29.71 -32.05
CA LYS A 2 -74.47 -30.33 -33.39
C LYS A 2 -73.14 -30.30 -34.19
N LYS A 3 -72.63 -31.40 -34.77
CA LYS A 3 -73.09 -32.82 -34.93
C LYS A 3 -71.85 -33.75 -35.06
N GLU A 4 -71.85 -35.01 -34.58
CA GLU A 4 -72.12 -36.30 -35.30
C GLU A 4 -71.28 -36.58 -36.58
N MET A 5 -70.94 -37.82 -37.01
CA MET A 5 -70.89 -39.21 -36.43
C MET A 5 -70.41 -40.19 -37.56
N LYS A 6 -70.15 -41.47 -37.24
CA LYS A 6 -70.08 -42.69 -38.10
C LYS A 6 -68.70 -43.08 -38.70
N HIS A 7 -68.39 -44.37 -38.97
CA HIS A 7 -69.31 -45.55 -39.02
C HIS A 7 -68.87 -46.83 -38.24
N ALA A 8 -68.18 -47.80 -38.86
CA ALA A 8 -68.05 -49.21 -38.42
C ALA A 8 -66.82 -49.89 -39.11
N LEU A 9 -66.47 -51.20 -39.02
CA LEU A 9 -67.17 -52.41 -38.55
C LEU A 9 -66.19 -53.48 -37.96
N VAL A 10 -66.44 -54.79 -38.14
CA VAL A 10 -65.90 -55.97 -37.40
C VAL A 10 -65.87 -57.23 -38.30
N ALA A 11 -64.91 -58.14 -38.08
CA ALA A 11 -64.98 -59.62 -38.20
C ALA A 11 -63.58 -60.25 -37.91
N LEU A 12 -63.32 -61.57 -37.83
CA LEU A 12 -63.81 -62.71 -36.99
C LEU A 12 -62.74 -63.85 -37.14
N GLY A 13 -62.55 -64.84 -36.26
CA GLY A 13 -63.07 -65.12 -34.91
C GLY A 13 -62.34 -66.35 -34.27
N LEU A 14 -62.50 -66.52 -32.94
CA LEU A 14 -62.79 -67.77 -32.18
C LEU A 14 -62.09 -69.10 -32.56
N SER A 15 -61.61 -69.99 -31.65
CA SER A 15 -61.79 -70.18 -30.18
C SER A 15 -60.97 -71.44 -29.72
N THR A 16 -60.59 -71.76 -28.48
CA THR A 16 -60.74 -71.19 -27.10
C THR A 16 -59.89 -71.96 -26.06
N LEU A 17 -59.70 -71.35 -24.86
CA LEU A 17 -59.66 -71.96 -23.50
C LEU A 17 -58.42 -72.67 -22.90
N LEU A 18 -58.37 -72.51 -21.56
CA LEU A 18 -57.79 -73.32 -20.47
C LEU A 18 -56.31 -73.18 -20.04
N VAL A 19 -56.17 -72.94 -18.72
CA VAL A 19 -54.95 -73.00 -17.88
C VAL A 19 -55.35 -73.65 -16.55
N PRO A 20 -54.57 -74.64 -16.06
CA PRO A 20 -54.14 -74.67 -14.66
C PRO A 20 -52.61 -74.92 -14.58
N THR A 21 -51.78 -74.19 -13.84
CA THR A 21 -51.71 -73.88 -12.39
C THR A 21 -51.22 -75.01 -11.46
N PHE A 22 -50.30 -74.61 -10.57
CA PHE A 22 -49.72 -75.27 -9.40
C PHE A 22 -48.79 -76.50 -9.55
N ALA A 23 -47.62 -76.32 -8.92
CA ALA A 23 -46.49 -77.25 -8.87
C ALA A 23 -46.73 -78.45 -7.95
N ASN A 24 -45.94 -79.52 -8.14
CA ASN A 24 -45.16 -80.03 -7.03
C ASN A 24 -43.79 -80.62 -7.44
N GLN A 25 -42.94 -80.79 -6.44
CA GLN A 25 -41.52 -81.14 -6.48
C GLN A 25 -41.25 -82.62 -6.84
N VAL A 26 -40.04 -82.94 -7.33
CA VAL A 26 -38.98 -83.59 -6.52
C VAL A 26 -37.67 -83.73 -7.33
N VAL A 27 -36.57 -83.41 -6.63
CA VAL A 27 -35.14 -83.62 -6.89
C VAL A 27 -34.74 -84.72 -7.90
N TYR A 28 -33.84 -84.39 -8.83
CA TYR A 28 -32.62 -85.17 -9.11
C TYR A 28 -31.46 -84.28 -9.62
N ALA A 29 -30.23 -84.82 -9.61
CA ALA A 29 -28.92 -84.20 -9.89
C ALA A 29 -28.90 -83.13 -11.01
N GLN A 30 -28.23 -81.97 -10.83
CA GLN A 30 -26.76 -81.81 -10.86
C GLN A 30 -26.11 -82.38 -12.13
N GLU A 31 -25.93 -81.53 -13.14
CA GLU A 31 -24.79 -81.62 -14.05
C GLU A 31 -24.45 -80.22 -14.60
N GLU A 32 -23.19 -80.06 -14.99
CA GLU A 32 -22.36 -78.86 -14.92
C GLU A 32 -22.80 -77.65 -15.78
N SER A 33 -22.91 -76.47 -15.14
CA SER A 33 -22.65 -75.17 -15.78
C SER A 33 -21.50 -74.46 -15.05
N HIS A 34 -20.27 -74.91 -15.33
CA HIS A 34 -19.05 -74.31 -14.77
C HIS A 34 -18.75 -72.92 -15.40
N GLU A 35 -19.53 -71.90 -15.02
CA GLU A 35 -18.97 -70.54 -14.99
C GLU A 35 -17.88 -70.52 -13.93
N THR A 36 -16.63 -70.42 -14.38
CA THR A 36 -15.45 -70.30 -13.52
C THR A 36 -15.49 -68.94 -12.83
N THR A 37 -16.11 -68.91 -11.65
CA THR A 37 -15.96 -67.82 -10.69
C THR A 37 -14.49 -67.68 -10.33
N THR A 38 -13.81 -66.77 -11.03
CA THR A 38 -12.41 -66.43 -10.81
C THR A 38 -12.34 -65.75 -9.46
N SER A 39 -12.07 -66.55 -8.42
CA SER A 39 -11.94 -66.09 -7.04
C SER A 39 -10.81 -65.07 -6.99
N VAL A 40 -11.16 -63.79 -6.91
CA VAL A 40 -10.20 -62.70 -6.85
C VAL A 40 -9.31 -62.90 -5.61
N SER A 41 -8.04 -63.25 -5.84
CA SER A 41 -7.11 -63.46 -4.74
C SER A 41 -6.78 -62.12 -4.08
N PRO A 42 -6.86 -62.00 -2.74
CA PRO A 42 -6.36 -60.81 -2.03
C PRO A 42 -4.90 -60.50 -2.36
N GLU A 43 -4.12 -61.54 -2.66
CA GLU A 43 -2.70 -61.45 -3.06
C GLU A 43 -2.51 -60.82 -4.43
N ASP A 44 -3.40 -61.09 -5.40
CA ASP A 44 -3.36 -60.47 -6.73
C ASP A 44 -3.73 -58.98 -6.67
N ILE A 45 -4.74 -58.62 -5.86
CA ILE A 45 -5.09 -57.21 -5.59
C ILE A 45 -3.89 -56.48 -4.97
N LYS A 46 -3.26 -57.06 -3.94
CA LYS A 46 -2.06 -56.49 -3.30
C LYS A 46 -0.94 -56.29 -4.32
N LYS A 47 -0.64 -57.32 -5.12
CA LYS A 47 0.42 -57.27 -6.14
C LYS A 47 0.22 -56.12 -7.13
N MET A 48 -0.98 -55.98 -7.71
CA MET A 48 -1.27 -54.90 -8.66
C MET A 48 -1.16 -53.50 -8.03
N ILE A 49 -1.46 -53.37 -6.74
CA ILE A 49 -1.26 -52.12 -6.00
C ILE A 49 0.24 -51.83 -5.80
N GLU A 50 1.04 -52.79 -5.33
CA GLU A 50 2.49 -52.58 -5.13
C GLU A 50 3.22 -52.29 -6.46
N GLU A 51 2.88 -53.00 -7.54
CA GLU A 51 3.38 -52.70 -8.90
C GLU A 51 3.06 -51.24 -9.31
N THR A 52 1.86 -50.76 -9.02
CA THR A 52 1.46 -49.37 -9.28
C THR A 52 2.20 -48.37 -8.38
N LYS A 53 2.55 -48.72 -7.14
CA LYS A 53 3.38 -47.87 -6.26
C LYS A 53 4.80 -47.75 -6.80
N ASP A 54 5.43 -48.87 -7.19
CA ASP A 54 6.80 -48.87 -7.71
C ASP A 54 6.91 -48.08 -9.01
N ASP A 55 5.90 -48.19 -9.89
CA ASP A 55 5.73 -47.32 -11.06
C ASP A 55 5.77 -45.82 -10.71
N LEU A 56 4.96 -45.37 -9.74
CA LEU A 56 4.91 -43.96 -9.35
C LEU A 56 6.20 -43.50 -8.65
N GLN A 57 6.81 -44.34 -7.82
CA GLN A 57 8.12 -44.06 -7.22
C GLN A 57 9.21 -43.89 -8.28
N ASN A 58 9.21 -44.74 -9.31
CA ASN A 58 10.21 -44.69 -10.38
C ASN A 58 9.98 -43.49 -11.32
N PHE A 59 8.73 -43.14 -11.63
CA PHE A 59 8.41 -41.91 -12.33
C PHE A 59 8.82 -40.66 -11.53
N LYS A 60 8.57 -40.63 -10.22
CA LYS A 60 9.00 -39.53 -9.34
C LYS A 60 10.52 -39.30 -9.41
N LYS A 61 11.33 -40.37 -9.43
CA LYS A 61 12.80 -40.27 -9.60
C LYS A 61 13.19 -39.65 -10.94
N GLN A 62 12.46 -39.96 -12.02
CA GLN A 62 12.67 -39.36 -13.35
C GLN A 62 12.33 -37.86 -13.37
N VAL A 63 11.23 -37.46 -12.72
CA VAL A 63 10.86 -36.04 -12.58
C VAL A 63 11.90 -35.27 -11.76
N GLU A 64 12.33 -35.81 -10.62
CA GLU A 64 13.38 -35.21 -9.77
C GLU A 64 14.68 -34.99 -10.55
N HIS A 65 15.17 -36.03 -11.24
CA HIS A 65 16.37 -35.97 -12.06
C HIS A 65 16.27 -34.89 -13.16
N ARG A 66 15.14 -34.81 -13.86
CA ARG A 66 14.91 -33.82 -14.93
C ARG A 66 14.87 -32.38 -14.39
N LEU A 67 14.21 -32.15 -13.25
CA LEU A 67 14.17 -30.83 -12.60
C LEU A 67 15.56 -30.39 -12.13
N PHE A 68 16.35 -31.31 -11.57
CA PHE A 68 17.71 -30.99 -11.14
C PHE A 68 18.65 -30.75 -12.32
N GLU A 69 18.49 -31.48 -13.44
CA GLU A 69 19.23 -31.21 -14.66
C GLU A 69 18.93 -29.83 -15.27
N GLU A 70 17.69 -29.34 -15.17
CA GLU A 70 17.36 -27.97 -15.60
C GLU A 70 18.07 -26.94 -14.71
N ILE A 71 18.04 -27.16 -13.39
CA ILE A 71 18.73 -26.33 -12.40
C ILE A 71 20.26 -26.35 -12.59
N ASP A 72 20.88 -27.51 -12.85
CA ASP A 72 22.33 -27.62 -13.06
C ASP A 72 22.80 -26.99 -14.39
N LYS A 73 21.87 -26.68 -15.32
CA LYS A 73 22.12 -25.93 -16.56
C LYS A 73 21.79 -24.43 -16.43
N GLY A 74 21.46 -23.98 -15.22
CA GLY A 74 21.11 -22.59 -14.91
C GLY A 74 22.29 -21.62 -14.96
N GLU A 75 22.10 -20.45 -15.58
CA GLU A 75 23.09 -19.36 -15.65
C GLU A 75 23.16 -18.53 -14.33
N TRP A 76 23.37 -19.22 -13.20
CA TRP A 76 23.23 -18.67 -11.84
C TRP A 76 24.16 -17.50 -11.49
N ASP A 77 25.36 -17.45 -12.08
CA ASP A 77 26.35 -16.39 -11.81
C ASP A 77 25.82 -15.00 -12.20
N ILE A 78 24.95 -14.92 -13.21
CA ILE A 78 24.36 -13.67 -13.73
C ILE A 78 23.52 -12.95 -12.65
N VAL A 79 23.00 -13.68 -11.65
CA VAL A 79 22.17 -13.17 -10.55
C VAL A 79 22.85 -13.30 -9.18
N SER A 80 24.15 -13.66 -9.14
CA SER A 80 24.91 -13.89 -7.90
C SER A 80 24.20 -14.85 -6.91
N ILE A 81 23.48 -15.85 -7.42
CA ILE A 81 22.85 -16.91 -6.61
C ILE A 81 23.94 -17.94 -6.26
N SER A 82 24.11 -18.23 -4.97
CA SER A 82 25.18 -19.07 -4.45
C SER A 82 24.88 -20.56 -4.64
N LYS A 83 25.90 -21.43 -4.63
CA LYS A 83 25.69 -22.89 -4.72
C LYS A 83 24.82 -23.44 -3.58
N SER A 84 24.85 -22.82 -2.40
CA SER A 84 23.92 -23.10 -1.30
C SER A 84 22.49 -22.65 -1.61
N ASP A 85 22.30 -21.46 -2.19
CA ASP A 85 20.98 -20.99 -2.63
C ASP A 85 20.37 -21.95 -3.67
N VAL A 86 21.18 -22.43 -4.63
CA VAL A 86 20.77 -23.43 -5.64
C VAL A 86 20.40 -24.76 -5.01
N SER A 87 21.10 -25.21 -3.95
CA SER A 87 20.70 -26.41 -3.20
C SER A 87 19.32 -26.23 -2.58
N SER A 88 19.08 -25.10 -1.90
CA SER A 88 17.79 -24.80 -1.28
C SER A 88 16.61 -24.87 -2.27
N ILE A 89 16.80 -24.42 -3.52
CA ILE A 89 15.80 -24.56 -4.59
C ILE A 89 15.54 -26.04 -4.92
N LYS A 90 16.60 -26.86 -5.06
CA LYS A 90 16.45 -28.31 -5.29
C LYS A 90 15.76 -29.01 -4.12
N ASP A 91 16.04 -28.57 -2.89
CA ASP A 91 15.48 -29.15 -1.67
C ASP A 91 13.99 -28.78 -1.49
N GLU A 92 13.58 -27.52 -1.75
CA GLU A 92 12.16 -27.09 -1.79
C GLU A 92 11.36 -27.88 -2.85
N LEU A 93 11.91 -28.05 -4.06
CA LEU A 93 11.27 -28.83 -5.12
C LEU A 93 11.21 -30.34 -4.80
N ARG A 94 12.22 -30.89 -4.11
CA ARG A 94 12.19 -32.29 -3.67
C ARG A 94 11.12 -32.52 -2.61
N GLU A 95 10.93 -31.58 -1.69
CA GLU A 95 9.90 -31.68 -0.66
C GLU A 95 8.49 -31.65 -1.27
N GLU A 96 8.19 -30.69 -2.15
CA GLU A 96 6.92 -30.62 -2.88
C GLU A 96 6.66 -31.91 -3.68
N LEU A 97 7.69 -32.44 -4.37
CA LEU A 97 7.58 -33.67 -5.15
C LEU A 97 7.43 -34.93 -4.27
N ASN A 98 8.01 -34.95 -3.06
CA ASN A 98 7.79 -35.99 -2.05
C ASN A 98 6.34 -35.93 -1.52
N ASN A 99 5.81 -34.72 -1.29
CA ASN A 99 4.45 -34.51 -0.81
C ASN A 99 3.41 -34.94 -1.86
N ASN A 100 3.61 -34.60 -3.14
CA ASN A 100 2.75 -35.08 -4.24
C ASN A 100 2.75 -36.63 -4.31
N LEU A 101 3.93 -37.26 -4.25
CA LEU A 101 4.03 -38.72 -4.24
C LEU A 101 3.35 -39.36 -3.03
N LYS A 102 3.53 -38.79 -1.83
CA LYS A 102 2.88 -39.25 -0.59
C LYS A 102 1.36 -39.24 -0.73
N TYR A 103 0.78 -38.16 -1.26
CA TYR A 103 -0.65 -38.07 -1.53
C TYR A 103 -1.11 -39.18 -2.49
N SER A 104 -0.37 -39.43 -3.58
CA SER A 104 -0.67 -40.55 -4.50
C SER A 104 -0.64 -41.92 -3.81
N MET A 105 0.28 -42.14 -2.85
CA MET A 105 0.36 -43.39 -2.08
C MET A 105 -0.83 -43.56 -1.13
N GLU A 106 -1.27 -42.49 -0.47
CA GLU A 106 -2.45 -42.51 0.40
C GLU A 106 -3.74 -42.83 -0.39
N GLN A 107 -3.89 -42.30 -1.61
CA GLN A 107 -5.01 -42.68 -2.48
C GLN A 107 -4.93 -44.14 -2.97
N LEU A 108 -3.73 -44.68 -3.19
CA LEU A 108 -3.54 -46.11 -3.52
C LEU A 108 -3.94 -47.04 -2.37
N GLU A 109 -3.63 -46.70 -1.12
CA GLU A 109 -4.06 -47.49 0.04
C GLU A 109 -5.59 -47.46 0.22
N ASN A 110 -6.22 -46.30 -0.02
CA ASN A 110 -7.69 -46.21 -0.02
C ASN A 110 -8.31 -47.13 -1.10
N LEU A 111 -7.78 -47.10 -2.33
CA LEU A 111 -8.22 -47.97 -3.41
C LEU A 111 -7.97 -49.46 -3.10
N ARG A 112 -6.82 -49.81 -2.51
CA ARG A 112 -6.47 -51.18 -2.08
C ARG A 112 -7.49 -51.71 -1.07
N ASN A 113 -7.78 -50.93 -0.04
CA ASN A 113 -8.72 -51.33 1.02
C ASN A 113 -10.16 -51.50 0.46
N TYR A 114 -10.62 -50.54 -0.34
CA TYR A 114 -11.92 -50.63 -1.05
C TYR A 114 -12.00 -51.86 -1.97
N SER A 115 -10.94 -52.15 -2.72
CA SER A 115 -10.87 -53.31 -3.62
C SER A 115 -10.92 -54.65 -2.88
N LEU A 116 -10.28 -54.73 -1.71
CA LEU A 116 -10.30 -55.91 -0.84
C LEU A 116 -11.69 -56.11 -0.18
N GLU A 117 -12.32 -55.03 0.30
CA GLU A 117 -13.67 -55.07 0.87
C GLU A 117 -14.71 -55.52 -0.17
N ARG A 118 -14.67 -54.92 -1.36
CA ARG A 118 -15.67 -55.11 -2.43
C ARG A 118 -15.37 -56.29 -3.35
N LYS A 119 -14.18 -56.91 -3.24
CA LYS A 119 -13.70 -58.02 -4.08
C LYS A 119 -13.76 -57.69 -5.58
N ILE A 120 -13.28 -56.49 -5.95
CA ILE A 120 -13.36 -55.96 -7.32
C ILE A 120 -12.67 -56.92 -8.30
N PRO A 121 -13.31 -57.30 -9.42
CA PRO A 121 -12.69 -58.15 -10.44
C PRO A 121 -11.36 -57.58 -10.94
N LEU A 122 -10.32 -58.41 -11.06
CA LEU A 122 -8.97 -57.97 -11.45
C LEU A 122 -8.94 -57.18 -12.77
N LYS A 123 -9.83 -57.50 -13.72
CA LYS A 123 -10.00 -56.77 -15.00
C LYS A 123 -10.53 -55.34 -14.81
N GLU A 124 -11.40 -55.13 -13.83
CA GLU A 124 -11.94 -53.81 -13.47
C GLU A 124 -10.90 -53.01 -12.67
N LEU A 125 -10.26 -53.64 -11.67
CA LEU A 125 -9.15 -53.06 -10.92
C LEU A 125 -8.00 -52.63 -11.83
N SER A 126 -7.64 -53.42 -12.84
CA SER A 126 -6.62 -53.08 -13.85
C SER A 126 -6.96 -51.77 -14.59
N LYS A 127 -8.24 -51.58 -14.97
CA LYS A 127 -8.68 -50.33 -15.60
C LYS A 127 -8.61 -49.15 -14.62
N ILE A 128 -9.11 -49.33 -13.40
CA ILE A 128 -9.09 -48.28 -12.36
C ILE A 128 -7.64 -47.85 -12.07
N LEU A 129 -6.70 -48.80 -11.94
CA LEU A 129 -5.28 -48.52 -11.73
C LEU A 129 -4.62 -47.84 -12.94
N SER A 130 -5.00 -48.19 -14.17
CA SER A 130 -4.53 -47.50 -15.38
C SER A 130 -4.98 -46.03 -15.40
N ASP A 131 -6.27 -45.77 -15.18
CA ASP A 131 -6.84 -44.41 -15.17
C ASP A 131 -6.29 -43.59 -13.99
N PHE A 132 -6.15 -44.22 -12.82
CA PHE A 132 -5.51 -43.63 -11.63
C PHE A 132 -4.04 -43.28 -11.88
N LYS A 133 -3.24 -44.23 -12.39
CA LYS A 133 -1.81 -44.03 -12.72
C LYS A 133 -1.66 -42.86 -13.68
N LYS A 134 -2.46 -42.79 -14.75
CA LYS A 134 -2.44 -41.66 -15.70
C LYS A 134 -2.67 -40.31 -15.00
N SER A 135 -3.63 -40.24 -14.07
CA SER A 135 -3.89 -39.03 -13.26
C SER A 135 -2.72 -38.67 -12.35
N GLN A 136 -2.18 -39.63 -11.58
CA GLN A 136 -1.06 -39.38 -10.68
C GLN A 136 0.25 -39.05 -11.41
N LEU A 137 0.49 -39.62 -12.60
CA LEU A 137 1.63 -39.24 -13.44
C LEU A 137 1.54 -37.76 -13.83
N SER A 138 0.37 -37.26 -14.25
CA SER A 138 0.16 -35.83 -14.54
C SER A 138 0.45 -34.94 -13.32
N TYR A 139 -0.05 -35.34 -12.15
CA TYR A 139 0.13 -34.60 -10.89
C TYR A 139 1.57 -34.61 -10.36
N ILE A 140 2.26 -35.75 -10.42
CA ILE A 140 3.68 -35.89 -10.05
C ILE A 140 4.59 -35.19 -11.06
N ASN A 141 4.21 -35.12 -12.35
CA ASN A 141 4.93 -34.31 -13.34
C ASN A 141 4.73 -32.80 -13.14
N GLY A 142 3.67 -32.41 -12.43
CA GLY A 142 3.29 -31.03 -12.15
C GLY A 142 2.43 -30.38 -13.23
N ASP A 143 1.79 -31.15 -14.11
CA ASP A 143 1.05 -30.60 -15.26
C ASP A 143 -0.35 -30.11 -14.85
N GLY A 144 -0.69 -28.87 -15.22
CA GLY A 144 -1.99 -28.27 -14.99
C GLY A 144 -2.37 -27.22 -16.03
N GLU A 145 -3.59 -26.70 -15.94
CA GLU A 145 -4.20 -25.78 -16.93
C GLU A 145 -3.41 -24.47 -17.14
N LYS A 146 -2.64 -24.05 -16.12
CA LYS A 146 -1.81 -22.83 -16.14
C LYS A 146 -0.33 -23.12 -16.48
N GLY A 147 -0.02 -24.29 -17.01
CA GLY A 147 1.34 -24.77 -17.26
C GLY A 147 1.88 -25.62 -16.11
N ASN A 148 3.21 -25.83 -16.08
CA ASN A 148 3.83 -26.75 -15.15
C ASN A 148 4.14 -26.11 -13.77
N HIS A 149 3.65 -26.75 -12.71
CA HIS A 149 3.76 -26.31 -11.31
C HIS A 149 5.20 -26.20 -10.81
N PHE A 150 6.07 -27.17 -11.13
CA PHE A 150 7.46 -27.13 -10.67
C PHE A 150 8.26 -26.01 -11.37
N ALA A 151 7.95 -25.71 -12.64
CA ALA A 151 8.52 -24.56 -13.34
C ALA A 151 8.06 -23.21 -12.75
N TYR A 152 6.84 -23.11 -12.20
CA TYR A 152 6.40 -21.96 -11.41
C TYR A 152 7.12 -21.91 -10.05
N ARG A 153 7.12 -23.00 -9.28
CA ARG A 153 7.78 -23.09 -7.96
C ARG A 153 9.25 -22.71 -8.01
N MET A 154 9.99 -23.20 -9.00
CA MET A 154 11.41 -22.89 -9.20
C MET A 154 11.64 -21.39 -9.40
N LYS A 155 10.86 -20.73 -10.27
CA LYS A 155 11.00 -19.29 -10.55
C LYS A 155 10.59 -18.42 -9.36
N HIS A 156 9.54 -18.80 -8.64
CA HIS A 156 9.13 -18.20 -7.36
C HIS A 156 10.23 -18.32 -6.27
N ALA A 157 10.92 -19.46 -6.17
CA ALA A 157 12.07 -19.60 -5.27
C ALA A 157 13.23 -18.67 -5.68
N VAL A 158 13.50 -18.53 -6.98
CA VAL A 158 14.47 -17.56 -7.52
C VAL A 158 14.06 -16.11 -7.23
N ALA A 159 12.77 -15.76 -7.39
CA ALA A 159 12.25 -14.43 -7.09
C ALA A 159 12.48 -14.05 -5.62
N LYS A 160 12.10 -14.92 -4.67
CA LYS A 160 12.38 -14.74 -3.23
C LYS A 160 13.85 -14.48 -2.94
N LEU A 161 14.75 -15.28 -3.52
CA LEU A 161 16.20 -15.12 -3.35
C LEU A 161 16.70 -13.79 -3.93
N ALA A 162 16.17 -13.36 -5.08
CA ALA A 162 16.49 -12.07 -5.68
C ALA A 162 15.98 -10.89 -4.84
N ILE A 163 14.76 -10.97 -4.30
CA ILE A 163 14.18 -9.98 -3.39
C ILE A 163 15.04 -9.81 -2.13
N LEU A 164 15.49 -10.92 -1.53
CA LEU A 164 16.39 -10.89 -0.37
C LEU A 164 17.77 -10.29 -0.72
N LYS A 165 18.35 -10.63 -1.88
CA LYS A 165 19.60 -10.00 -2.36
C LYS A 165 19.41 -8.51 -2.63
N LYS A 166 18.28 -8.09 -3.21
CA LYS A 166 17.95 -6.68 -3.47
C LYS A 166 17.77 -5.88 -2.19
N LYS A 167 17.05 -6.42 -1.20
CA LYS A 167 16.93 -5.86 0.15
C LYS A 167 18.32 -5.60 0.76
N ASN A 168 19.22 -6.57 0.69
CA ASN A 168 20.58 -6.44 1.22
C ASN A 168 21.46 -5.44 0.44
N LEU A 169 21.31 -5.39 -0.89
CA LEU A 169 21.97 -4.38 -1.74
C LEU A 169 21.54 -2.96 -1.34
N VAL A 170 20.24 -2.71 -1.22
CA VAL A 170 19.68 -1.41 -0.86
C VAL A 170 20.04 -1.02 0.59
N ILE A 171 20.03 -1.98 1.53
CA ILE A 171 20.55 -1.77 2.89
C ILE A 171 22.04 -1.39 2.87
N SER A 172 22.85 -2.01 2.02
CA SER A 172 24.26 -1.65 1.86
C SER A 172 24.43 -0.24 1.29
N GLN A 173 23.65 0.14 0.29
CA GLN A 173 23.67 1.49 -0.29
C GLN A 173 23.32 2.56 0.76
N VAL A 174 22.21 2.38 1.51
CA VAL A 174 21.76 3.30 2.57
C VAL A 174 22.76 3.42 3.73
N ASN A 175 23.51 2.36 4.06
CA ASN A 175 24.54 2.42 5.09
C ASN A 175 25.82 3.14 4.62
N ASN A 176 26.19 3.01 3.34
CA ASN A 176 27.41 3.59 2.78
C ASN A 176 27.26 5.03 2.28
N ASP A 177 26.03 5.51 2.05
CA ASP A 177 25.79 6.89 1.62
C ASP A 177 25.94 7.88 2.79
N SER A 178 26.91 8.79 2.66
CA SER A 178 27.26 9.83 3.62
C SER A 178 26.28 11.01 3.65
N HIS A 179 25.30 11.04 2.74
CA HIS A 179 24.22 12.05 2.73
C HIS A 179 23.15 11.79 3.79
N TYR A 180 23.04 10.55 4.28
CA TYR A 180 22.08 10.18 5.31
C TYR A 180 22.48 10.69 6.69
N THR A 181 21.51 11.29 7.39
CA THR A 181 21.63 11.55 8.83
C THR A 181 21.30 10.27 9.62
N GLU A 182 21.87 10.06 10.81
CA GLU A 182 21.72 8.78 11.53
C GLU A 182 20.25 8.40 11.86
N LEU A 183 19.39 9.39 12.12
CA LEU A 183 17.95 9.16 12.31
C LEU A 183 17.27 8.72 11.00
N GLU A 184 17.52 9.45 9.92
CA GLU A 184 16.96 9.18 8.59
C GLU A 184 17.46 7.86 8.01
N LYS A 185 18.73 7.50 8.27
CA LYS A 185 19.32 6.19 7.96
C LYS A 185 18.54 5.08 8.63
N LYS A 186 18.27 5.21 9.93
CA LYS A 186 17.45 4.26 10.70
C LYS A 186 16.02 4.15 10.16
N GLU A 187 15.37 5.26 9.85
CA GLU A 187 14.04 5.29 9.24
C GLU A 187 14.01 4.61 7.86
N MET A 188 15.00 4.89 7.01
CA MET A 188 15.09 4.29 5.68
C MET A 188 15.40 2.79 5.74
N LEU A 189 16.31 2.36 6.62
CA LEU A 189 16.62 0.94 6.82
C LEU A 189 15.40 0.14 7.31
N ASP A 190 14.57 0.72 8.19
CA ASP A 190 13.29 0.12 8.60
C ASP A 190 12.28 0.10 7.44
N ARG A 191 12.13 1.21 6.70
CA ARG A 191 11.22 1.31 5.53
C ARG A 191 11.58 0.27 4.47
N VAL A 192 12.86 0.15 4.10
CA VAL A 192 13.39 -0.86 3.17
C VAL A 192 13.19 -2.28 3.74
N SER A 193 13.40 -2.45 5.05
CA SER A 193 13.19 -3.75 5.70
C SER A 193 11.75 -4.21 5.64
N ARG A 194 10.78 -3.33 5.88
CA ARG A 194 9.34 -3.60 5.78
C ARG A 194 8.88 -3.79 4.33
N TYR A 195 9.36 -2.97 3.40
CA TYR A 195 8.97 -3.03 1.99
C TYR A 195 9.25 -4.41 1.37
N TYR A 196 10.44 -4.95 1.61
CA TYR A 196 10.87 -6.29 1.20
C TYR A 196 10.68 -7.37 2.30
N SER A 197 9.63 -7.27 3.13
CA SER A 197 9.26 -8.36 4.05
C SER A 197 8.35 -9.39 3.34
N PRO A 198 8.61 -10.70 3.46
CA PRO A 198 7.73 -11.72 2.91
C PRO A 198 6.46 -11.88 3.74
N GLY A 199 5.29 -11.73 3.13
CA GLY A 199 4.00 -12.03 3.78
C GLY A 199 2.81 -11.31 3.15
N PHE A 200 1.74 -12.07 2.85
CA PHE A 200 0.48 -11.50 2.39
C PHE A 200 -0.04 -10.43 3.36
N HIS A 201 -0.55 -9.33 2.80
CA HIS A 201 -1.12 -8.17 3.51
C HIS A 201 -0.14 -7.24 4.25
N GLN A 202 1.19 -7.42 4.17
CA GLN A 202 2.15 -6.45 4.74
C GLN A 202 3.38 -6.11 3.88
N SER A 203 3.67 -6.83 2.79
CA SER A 203 4.71 -6.40 1.85
C SER A 203 4.30 -5.11 1.12
N GLY A 204 5.27 -4.20 0.95
CA GLY A 204 5.11 -3.06 0.03
C GLY A 204 5.47 -3.41 -1.41
N PHE A 205 6.18 -4.53 -1.59
CA PHE A 205 6.53 -5.14 -2.86
C PHE A 205 5.53 -6.24 -3.24
N ASP A 206 5.20 -6.30 -4.53
CA ASP A 206 4.38 -7.34 -5.16
C ASP A 206 5.18 -7.93 -6.33
N GLU A 207 5.64 -9.16 -6.17
CA GLU A 207 6.50 -9.86 -7.12
C GLU A 207 5.77 -10.31 -8.39
N ASP A 208 4.45 -10.45 -8.35
CA ASP A 208 3.63 -10.79 -9.52
C ASP A 208 3.29 -9.55 -10.36
N ASN A 209 3.35 -8.35 -9.78
CA ASN A 209 3.23 -7.07 -10.49
C ASN A 209 4.59 -6.46 -10.93
N ASP A 210 5.74 -6.90 -10.39
CA ASP A 210 7.05 -6.44 -10.87
C ASP A 210 7.37 -6.99 -12.28
N LYS A 211 7.68 -6.06 -13.21
CA LYS A 211 7.95 -6.33 -14.64
C LYS A 211 9.03 -7.39 -14.90
N TYR A 212 9.96 -7.61 -13.96
CA TYR A 212 11.08 -8.53 -14.10
C TYR A 212 10.89 -9.85 -13.35
N LEU A 213 10.12 -9.85 -12.26
CA LEU A 213 9.86 -11.04 -11.45
C LEU A 213 8.54 -11.76 -11.78
N THR A 214 7.57 -11.05 -12.38
CA THR A 214 6.20 -11.52 -12.61
C THR A 214 6.08 -12.94 -13.19
N LEU A 215 5.22 -13.75 -12.57
CA LEU A 215 4.99 -15.14 -12.95
C LEU A 215 3.68 -15.33 -13.74
N PHE A 216 2.91 -14.27 -13.99
CA PHE A 216 1.62 -14.33 -14.67
C PHE A 216 1.67 -14.77 -16.15
N ASN A 217 2.80 -14.65 -16.83
CA ASN A 217 2.98 -15.05 -18.24
C ASN A 217 4.21 -15.95 -18.42
N ASN A 218 4.16 -17.12 -17.79
CA ASN A 218 5.33 -17.93 -17.43
C ASN A 218 6.03 -18.72 -18.55
N GLN A 219 6.07 -18.21 -19.79
CA GLN A 219 6.63 -18.91 -20.96
C GLN A 219 8.17 -18.97 -21.02
N ASP A 220 8.87 -18.18 -20.19
CA ASP A 220 10.34 -18.19 -20.14
C ASP A 220 10.89 -19.58 -19.75
N ASN A 221 12.02 -19.99 -20.32
CA ASN A 221 12.87 -21.02 -19.68
C ASN A 221 13.64 -20.40 -18.49
N LEU A 222 14.26 -21.24 -17.65
CA LEU A 222 15.04 -20.80 -16.48
C LEU A 222 16.05 -19.68 -16.81
N ASN A 223 16.86 -19.82 -17.87
CA ASN A 223 17.90 -18.85 -18.21
C ASN A 223 17.36 -17.54 -18.77
N THR A 224 16.23 -17.57 -19.47
CA THR A 224 15.51 -16.34 -19.87
C THR A 224 14.97 -15.61 -18.62
N TYR A 225 14.44 -16.35 -17.64
CA TYR A 225 13.95 -15.76 -16.39
C TYR A 225 15.10 -15.17 -15.55
N LEU A 226 16.22 -15.89 -15.39
CA LEU A 226 17.42 -15.38 -14.70
C LEU A 226 17.95 -14.06 -15.32
N LYS A 227 17.83 -13.90 -16.64
CA LYS A 227 18.18 -12.65 -17.35
C LYS A 227 17.20 -11.50 -17.11
N LYS A 228 15.95 -11.75 -16.70
CA LYS A 228 15.04 -10.71 -16.19
C LYS A 228 15.37 -10.37 -14.73
N VAL A 229 15.60 -11.39 -13.91
CA VAL A 229 15.98 -11.26 -12.49
C VAL A 229 17.27 -10.44 -12.30
N SER A 230 18.23 -10.51 -13.23
CA SER A 230 19.44 -9.68 -13.15
C SER A 230 19.18 -8.18 -13.42
N LEU A 231 18.15 -7.84 -14.22
CA LEU A 231 17.70 -6.46 -14.40
C LEU A 231 17.03 -5.92 -13.14
N PHE A 232 16.22 -6.75 -12.45
CA PHE A 232 15.69 -6.43 -11.12
C PHE A 232 16.82 -6.16 -10.11
N LEU A 233 17.86 -6.99 -10.10
CA LEU A 233 19.02 -6.83 -9.21
C LEU A 233 19.91 -5.62 -9.55
N SER A 234 19.82 -5.07 -10.77
CA SER A 234 20.66 -3.95 -11.22
C SER A 234 20.52 -2.68 -10.37
N ASN A 235 21.57 -1.86 -10.35
CA ASN A 235 21.61 -0.58 -9.62
C ASN A 235 20.69 0.52 -10.21
N ASN A 236 19.89 0.21 -11.24
CA ASN A 236 19.01 1.18 -11.91
C ASN A 236 17.52 0.91 -11.62
N HIS A 237 17.16 -0.23 -11.02
CA HIS A 237 15.78 -0.55 -10.64
C HIS A 237 15.57 -0.30 -9.14
N TYR A 238 14.72 0.67 -8.77
CA TYR A 238 14.35 0.94 -7.39
C TYR A 238 12.82 0.94 -7.24
N PRO A 239 12.21 -0.18 -6.82
CA PRO A 239 10.78 -0.24 -6.46
C PRO A 239 10.37 0.69 -5.30
N ILE A 240 11.34 1.27 -4.61
CA ILE A 240 11.17 2.19 -3.48
C ILE A 240 12.24 3.28 -3.56
N SER A 241 11.84 4.56 -3.47
CA SER A 241 12.82 5.65 -3.41
C SER A 241 13.65 5.60 -2.13
N THR A 242 14.97 5.62 -2.31
CA THR A 242 15.98 5.74 -1.26
C THR A 242 16.83 7.00 -1.46
N VAL A 243 16.19 8.12 -1.80
CA VAL A 243 16.85 9.43 -1.86
C VAL A 243 16.97 10.03 -0.44
N PRO A 244 18.16 10.48 -0.01
CA PRO A 244 18.33 11.29 1.19
C PRO A 244 17.69 12.68 1.03
N LYS A 245 16.97 13.14 2.05
CA LYS A 245 16.23 14.42 2.09
C LYS A 245 16.75 15.37 3.17
N GLU A 246 17.20 14.86 4.31
CA GLU A 246 17.47 15.70 5.49
C GLU A 246 18.63 16.67 5.28
N LYS A 247 19.64 16.32 4.47
CA LYS A 247 20.73 17.24 4.10
C LYS A 247 20.19 18.54 3.48
N ASN A 248 19.40 18.41 2.42
CA ASN A 248 18.90 19.56 1.66
C ASN A 248 17.83 20.33 2.47
N ILE A 249 16.99 19.64 3.24
CA ILE A 249 16.03 20.26 4.18
C ILE A 249 16.77 21.10 5.25
N ARG A 250 17.84 20.55 5.85
CA ARG A 250 18.65 21.27 6.86
C ARG A 250 19.39 22.47 6.26
N GLU A 251 19.85 22.39 5.02
CA GLU A 251 20.52 23.50 4.35
C GLU A 251 19.56 24.67 4.07
N ILE A 252 18.34 24.39 3.59
CA ILE A 252 17.26 25.39 3.47
C ILE A 252 16.94 26.01 4.84
N ASN A 253 16.72 25.17 5.86
CA ASN A 253 16.35 25.60 7.20
C ASN A 253 17.46 26.40 7.90
N ALA A 254 18.73 26.09 7.65
CA ALA A 254 19.86 26.81 8.22
C ALA A 254 19.97 28.24 7.67
N VAL A 255 19.79 28.43 6.35
CA VAL A 255 19.78 29.78 5.74
C VAL A 255 18.58 30.58 6.25
N ALA A 256 17.40 29.96 6.34
CA ALA A 256 16.22 30.57 6.96
C ALA A 256 16.46 30.99 8.42
N PHE A 257 17.15 30.16 9.22
CA PHE A 257 17.51 30.47 10.60
C PHE A 257 18.51 31.64 10.69
N MET A 258 19.51 31.69 9.81
CA MET A 258 20.49 32.78 9.75
C MET A 258 19.82 34.13 9.44
N GLU A 259 18.99 34.19 8.40
CA GLU A 259 18.30 35.43 8.01
C GLU A 259 17.23 35.85 9.03
N LYS A 260 16.44 34.91 9.57
CA LYS A 260 15.52 35.21 10.68
C LYS A 260 16.25 35.76 11.90
N THR A 261 17.46 35.26 12.20
CA THR A 261 18.29 35.79 13.29
C THR A 261 18.81 37.19 12.99
N ALA A 262 19.21 37.48 11.75
CA ALA A 262 19.63 38.81 11.32
C ALA A 262 18.48 39.83 11.42
N ILE A 263 17.33 39.54 10.80
CA ILE A 263 16.09 40.34 10.87
C ILE A 263 15.66 40.59 12.32
N SER A 264 15.73 39.56 13.18
CA SER A 264 15.37 39.69 14.59
C SER A 264 16.25 40.71 15.32
N ASN A 265 17.55 40.72 15.04
CA ASN A 265 18.56 41.62 15.59
C ASN A 265 18.60 43.03 14.94
N ASP A 266 17.80 43.31 13.92
CA ASP A 266 17.80 44.61 13.24
C ASP A 266 16.90 45.62 13.98
N ASP A 267 17.49 46.54 14.74
CA ASP A 267 16.75 47.57 15.48
C ASP A 267 16.10 48.64 14.58
N THR A 268 16.39 48.65 13.27
CA THR A 268 15.74 49.59 12.31
C THR A 268 14.39 49.09 11.80
N LEU A 269 14.10 47.79 11.91
CA LEU A 269 12.84 47.18 11.45
C LEU A 269 11.77 47.20 12.55
N SER A 270 10.55 47.62 12.19
CA SER A 270 9.40 47.49 13.08
C SER A 270 8.98 46.02 13.28
N LYS A 271 8.23 45.76 14.35
CA LYS A 271 7.68 44.42 14.64
C LYS A 271 6.83 43.87 13.49
N ALA A 272 6.11 44.72 12.75
CA ALA A 272 5.29 44.31 11.61
C ALA A 272 6.15 43.89 10.41
N GLU A 273 7.23 44.61 10.11
CA GLU A 273 8.16 44.27 9.04
C GLU A 273 8.89 42.95 9.33
N LYS A 274 9.37 42.75 10.57
CA LYS A 274 10.00 41.49 10.99
C LYS A 274 9.06 40.29 10.79
N ILE A 275 7.78 40.42 11.19
CA ILE A 275 6.76 39.37 10.97
C ILE A 275 6.51 39.13 9.46
N SER A 276 6.40 40.18 8.65
CA SER A 276 6.20 40.05 7.21
C SER A 276 7.40 39.37 6.51
N MET A 277 8.63 39.68 6.91
CA MET A 277 9.82 39.01 6.41
C MET A 277 9.90 37.54 6.85
N PHE A 278 9.56 37.24 8.11
CA PHE A 278 9.52 35.85 8.60
C PHE A 278 8.54 34.99 7.79
N SER A 279 7.32 35.48 7.54
CA SER A 279 6.32 34.77 6.72
C SER A 279 6.83 34.46 5.32
N LYS A 280 7.47 35.43 4.65
CA LYS A 280 8.05 35.24 3.31
C LYS A 280 9.16 34.19 3.30
N ILE A 281 9.98 34.15 4.35
CA ILE A 281 11.00 33.11 4.51
C ILE A 281 10.34 31.74 4.68
N ASP A 282 9.29 31.63 5.50
CA ASP A 282 8.57 30.37 5.70
C ASP A 282 7.88 29.86 4.43
N ASP A 283 7.26 30.74 3.64
CA ASP A 283 6.68 30.39 2.32
C ASP A 283 7.75 29.77 1.38
N ILE A 284 8.96 30.34 1.34
CA ILE A 284 10.06 29.83 0.50
C ILE A 284 10.64 28.52 1.07
N VAL A 285 10.70 28.37 2.40
CA VAL A 285 11.13 27.14 3.06
C VAL A 285 10.15 26.00 2.77
N GLU A 286 8.84 26.24 2.85
CA GLU A 286 7.82 25.26 2.47
C GLU A 286 7.96 24.83 1.02
N GLU A 287 8.12 25.78 0.09
CA GLU A 287 8.31 25.51 -1.35
C GLU A 287 9.57 24.66 -1.61
N GLY A 288 10.69 25.00 -0.97
CA GLY A 288 11.94 24.26 -1.06
C GLY A 288 11.84 22.84 -0.50
N ILE A 289 11.21 22.67 0.68
CA ILE A 289 10.96 21.34 1.26
C ILE A 289 9.99 20.53 0.39
N HIS A 290 9.01 21.17 -0.27
CA HIS A 290 8.11 20.52 -1.20
C HIS A 290 8.87 20.00 -2.45
N LYS A 291 9.69 20.85 -3.07
CA LYS A 291 10.58 20.47 -4.19
C LYS A 291 11.51 19.31 -3.78
N VAL A 292 12.15 19.35 -2.60
CA VAL A 292 12.98 18.22 -2.11
C VAL A 292 12.17 16.92 -2.00
N LYS A 293 10.97 16.95 -1.40
CA LYS A 293 10.11 15.75 -1.28
C LYS A 293 9.66 15.21 -2.62
N ARG A 294 9.38 16.09 -3.59
CA ARG A 294 8.95 15.69 -4.93
C ARG A 294 10.05 14.98 -5.70
N GLU A 295 11.21 15.62 -5.86
CA GLU A 295 12.30 15.02 -6.64
C GLU A 295 12.84 13.75 -5.95
N ALA A 296 12.72 13.66 -4.62
CA ALA A 296 12.95 12.42 -3.87
C ALA A 296 11.88 11.32 -4.08
N GLY A 297 10.89 11.51 -4.94
CA GLY A 297 9.85 10.52 -5.24
C GLY A 297 8.96 10.16 -4.04
N LEU A 298 8.63 11.16 -3.21
CA LEU A 298 7.80 10.97 -2.00
C LEU A 298 6.39 11.56 -2.11
N LEU A 299 6.02 12.12 -3.27
CA LEU A 299 4.70 12.68 -3.56
C LEU A 299 4.07 11.91 -4.73
N HIS A 300 3.17 10.96 -4.45
CA HIS A 300 2.53 10.13 -5.49
C HIS A 300 1.61 10.90 -6.45
N GLU A 301 1.24 12.14 -6.12
CA GLU A 301 0.46 13.03 -6.99
C GLU A 301 1.36 13.87 -7.92
N GLU A 302 2.67 13.90 -7.69
CA GLU A 302 3.68 14.64 -8.47
C GLU A 302 4.95 13.79 -8.71
N GLU A 303 4.81 12.57 -9.24
CA GLU A 303 5.97 11.70 -9.49
C GLU A 303 6.92 12.31 -10.55
N PRO A 304 8.23 12.49 -10.26
CA PRO A 304 9.18 13.14 -11.16
C PRO A 304 9.68 12.21 -12.27
N GLU A 305 10.08 12.77 -13.42
CA GLU A 305 10.72 12.01 -14.52
C GLU A 305 12.03 11.32 -14.10
N LEU A 306 12.72 11.87 -13.08
CA LEU A 306 13.95 11.33 -12.50
C LEU A 306 13.92 11.51 -10.98
N VAL A 307 14.00 10.42 -10.22
CA VAL A 307 14.09 10.47 -8.76
C VAL A 307 15.54 10.80 -8.34
N HIS A 308 15.76 11.93 -7.66
CA HIS A 308 17.08 12.44 -7.29
C HIS A 308 17.05 13.37 -6.06
N MET A 309 18.21 13.53 -5.40
CA MET A 309 18.45 14.61 -4.43
C MET A 309 18.79 15.89 -5.20
N LEU A 310 18.23 17.05 -4.81
CA LEU A 310 18.49 18.30 -5.53
C LEU A 310 19.98 18.63 -5.60
N SER A 311 20.39 19.11 -6.78
CA SER A 311 21.72 19.67 -7.00
C SER A 311 21.97 20.94 -6.16
N PRO A 312 23.24 21.31 -5.88
CA PRO A 312 23.57 22.60 -5.26
C PRO A 312 22.98 23.80 -6.02
N GLU A 313 22.91 23.70 -7.35
CA GLU A 313 22.35 24.72 -8.24
C GLU A 313 20.84 24.90 -8.04
N GLU A 314 20.07 23.82 -8.00
CA GLU A 314 18.63 23.85 -7.69
C GLU A 314 18.36 24.30 -6.25
N LEU A 315 19.14 23.79 -5.29
CA LEU A 315 19.01 24.14 -3.88
C LEU A 315 19.27 25.64 -3.66
N SER A 316 20.24 26.20 -4.39
CA SER A 316 20.58 27.62 -4.37
C SER A 316 19.45 28.54 -4.85
N VAL A 317 18.47 28.04 -5.61
CA VAL A 317 17.27 28.83 -5.99
C VAL A 317 16.48 29.24 -4.74
N PHE A 318 16.38 28.34 -3.75
CA PHE A 318 15.64 28.60 -2.52
C PHE A 318 16.47 29.41 -1.51
N THR A 319 17.76 29.09 -1.35
CA THR A 319 18.62 29.82 -0.39
C THR A 319 18.78 31.29 -0.77
N LYS A 320 19.04 31.60 -2.05
CA LYS A 320 19.13 32.98 -2.54
C LYS A 320 17.82 33.74 -2.35
N ARG A 321 16.68 33.11 -2.65
CA ARG A 321 15.37 33.73 -2.42
C ARG A 321 15.11 34.06 -0.95
N ILE A 322 15.64 33.29 -0.01
CA ILE A 322 15.59 33.56 1.44
C ILE A 322 16.50 34.75 1.79
N GLU A 323 17.76 34.74 1.32
CA GLU A 323 18.73 35.83 1.47
C GLU A 323 18.19 37.17 0.90
N ASP A 324 17.51 37.11 -0.25
CA ASP A 324 16.88 38.25 -0.93
C ASP A 324 15.70 38.88 -0.15
N VAL A 325 15.10 38.19 0.83
CA VAL A 325 14.04 38.78 1.68
C VAL A 325 14.57 39.92 2.54
N TYR A 326 15.80 39.78 3.05
CA TYR A 326 16.47 40.78 3.89
C TYR A 326 17.56 41.56 3.16
N GLN A 327 18.05 41.05 2.01
CA GLN A 327 19.03 41.69 1.14
C GLN A 327 20.39 41.93 1.82
N GLY A 328 20.74 41.10 2.82
CA GLY A 328 22.02 41.16 3.53
C GLY A 328 22.31 42.47 4.28
N LYS A 329 21.27 43.24 4.65
CA LYS A 329 21.41 44.58 5.27
C LYS A 329 22.19 44.57 6.59
N ALA A 330 22.15 43.45 7.31
CA ALA A 330 23.12 43.10 8.35
C ALA A 330 23.61 41.67 8.10
N LYS A 331 24.87 41.37 8.45
CA LYS A 331 25.37 40.00 8.42
C LYS A 331 24.78 39.20 9.59
N PRO A 332 24.35 37.94 9.38
CA PRO A 332 24.02 37.03 10.48
C PRO A 332 25.15 36.95 11.51
N LYS A 333 24.82 37.01 12.80
CA LYS A 333 25.76 36.81 13.91
C LYS A 333 26.10 35.33 14.17
N VAL A 334 25.60 34.43 13.34
CA VAL A 334 25.65 32.96 13.47
C VAL A 334 26.24 32.40 12.19
N THR A 335 27.20 31.47 12.30
CA THR A 335 27.81 30.77 11.16
C THR A 335 26.86 29.75 10.53
N LYS A 336 27.17 29.28 9.32
CA LYS A 336 26.37 28.24 8.65
C LYS A 336 26.44 26.92 9.43
N GLU A 337 27.58 26.64 10.04
CA GLU A 337 27.85 25.46 10.85
C GLU A 337 27.02 25.47 12.15
N GLU A 338 26.97 26.59 12.86
CA GLU A 338 26.12 26.77 14.05
C GLU A 338 24.62 26.70 13.70
N ALA A 339 24.22 27.31 12.56
CA ALA A 339 22.83 27.24 12.08
C ALA A 339 22.42 25.81 11.71
N ILE A 340 23.29 25.06 11.01
CA ILE A 340 23.09 23.63 10.70
C ILE A 340 23.01 22.81 11.99
N GLN A 341 23.85 23.09 13.00
CA GLN A 341 23.74 22.41 14.29
C GLN A 341 22.41 22.70 14.98
N ALA A 342 21.98 23.96 15.09
CA ALA A 342 20.72 24.34 15.74
C ALA A 342 19.52 23.59 15.12
N VAL A 343 19.36 23.65 13.79
CA VAL A 343 18.28 22.94 13.08
C VAL A 343 18.42 21.41 13.12
N SER A 344 19.62 20.88 13.41
CA SER A 344 19.88 19.44 13.54
C SER A 344 19.65 18.89 14.95
N THR A 345 19.88 19.68 16.00
CA THR A 345 19.70 19.27 17.41
C THR A 345 18.25 19.29 17.87
N GLY A 346 17.34 19.86 17.06
CA GLY A 346 15.97 20.13 17.43
C GLY A 346 15.90 21.37 18.33
N THR A 347 15.74 22.55 17.72
CA THR A 347 15.58 23.84 18.41
C THR A 347 14.30 23.87 19.24
N SER A 348 14.38 23.32 20.46
CA SER A 348 13.47 23.67 21.55
C SER A 348 13.74 25.12 21.93
N SER A 349 12.96 26.05 21.37
CA SER A 349 13.04 27.48 21.72
C SER A 349 11.67 28.17 21.71
N SER A 350 10.68 27.55 22.35
CA SER A 350 9.85 28.33 23.26
C SER A 350 10.72 28.74 24.45
N VAL A 351 11.20 29.98 24.43
CA VAL A 351 12.06 30.55 25.50
C VAL A 351 11.30 30.53 26.83
N SER A 352 12.00 30.19 27.91
CA SER A 352 11.40 30.02 29.23
C SER A 352 10.83 31.32 29.81
N THR A 353 9.52 31.32 30.10
CA THR A 353 8.90 32.24 31.07
C THR A 353 8.28 31.42 32.20
N SER A 354 8.86 31.54 33.40
CA SER A 354 8.38 30.87 34.59
C SER A 354 7.14 31.56 35.17
N SER A 355 6.09 30.80 35.48
CA SER A 355 5.11 31.14 36.50
C SER A 355 4.46 29.86 37.04
N GLN A 356 4.30 29.77 38.35
CA GLN A 356 3.73 28.59 39.01
C GLN A 356 2.20 28.60 38.94
N SER A 357 1.61 27.42 38.74
CA SER A 357 0.26 27.09 39.22
C SER A 357 0.14 25.59 39.40
N THR A 358 0.21 25.13 40.64
CA THR A 358 -0.19 23.76 41.02
C THR A 358 -1.71 23.65 41.08
N VAL A 359 -2.29 22.50 40.72
CA VAL A 359 -3.30 21.79 41.55
C VAL A 359 -3.64 20.41 40.96
N THR A 360 -3.76 19.42 41.86
CA THR A 360 -4.29 18.04 41.69
C THR A 360 -4.05 17.28 40.39
N ALA A 361 -3.26 16.21 40.49
CA ALA A 361 -3.53 15.00 39.73
C ALA A 361 -4.82 14.31 40.23
N ASN A 362 -5.44 13.50 39.38
CA ASN A 362 -6.24 12.35 39.79
C ASN A 362 -5.70 11.11 39.07
N GLU A 363 -5.88 9.94 39.68
CA GLU A 363 -5.26 8.70 39.26
C GLU A 363 -5.89 8.14 37.98
N GLU A 364 -5.06 7.67 37.04
CA GLU A 364 -5.49 6.64 36.10
C GLU A 364 -4.33 5.68 35.77
N THR A 365 -4.67 4.44 35.44
CA THR A 365 -3.72 3.32 35.53
C THR A 365 -2.75 3.25 34.34
N LYS A 366 -1.50 2.83 34.60
CA LYS A 366 -0.51 2.53 33.54
C LYS A 366 -0.98 1.37 32.66
N LYS A 367 -1.67 1.68 31.57
CA LYS A 367 -1.75 0.81 30.38
C LYS A 367 -0.54 1.08 29.47
N ASP A 368 -0.19 0.07 28.68
CA ASP A 368 1.03 0.05 27.87
C ASP A 368 0.86 0.87 26.57
N HIS A 369 1.00 2.18 26.69
CA HIS A 369 0.76 3.14 25.62
C HIS A 369 1.95 3.27 24.67
N GLN A 370 1.88 2.51 23.58
CA GLN A 370 2.85 2.56 22.47
C GLN A 370 3.02 3.99 21.91
N ALA A 371 4.27 4.40 21.75
CA ALA A 371 4.68 5.74 21.35
C ALA A 371 4.17 6.19 19.97
N SER A 372 3.94 7.50 19.81
CA SER A 372 3.58 8.18 18.55
C SER A 372 2.37 7.58 17.80
N LYS A 373 1.39 7.07 18.54
CA LYS A 373 0.28 6.26 17.99
C LYS A 373 -1.08 6.91 18.20
N TRP A 374 -1.90 6.90 17.14
CA TRP A 374 -3.34 7.16 17.21
C TRP A 374 -4.08 5.94 17.77
N PHE A 375 -5.02 6.16 18.70
CA PHE A 375 -5.90 5.11 19.22
C PHE A 375 -7.31 5.64 19.47
N LYS A 376 -8.29 4.73 19.55
CA LYS A 376 -9.70 5.07 19.72
C LYS A 376 -10.25 4.42 20.99
N GLU A 377 -10.83 5.21 21.89
CA GLU A 377 -11.42 4.75 23.15
C GLU A 377 -12.76 5.45 23.38
N SER A 378 -13.78 4.73 23.86
CA SER A 378 -15.14 5.24 24.08
C SER A 378 -15.73 6.06 22.90
N GLY A 379 -15.38 5.69 21.66
CA GLY A 379 -15.81 6.36 20.43
C GLY A 379 -14.98 7.57 19.99
N LYS A 380 -14.15 8.15 20.87
CA LYS A 380 -13.27 9.29 20.61
C LYS A 380 -11.89 8.82 20.13
N TRP A 381 -11.23 9.65 19.31
CA TRP A 381 -9.82 9.46 18.91
C TRP A 381 -8.87 10.24 19.82
N TYR A 382 -7.69 9.67 20.05
CA TYR A 382 -6.62 10.17 20.91
C TYR A 382 -5.25 9.90 20.27
N TYR A 383 -4.25 10.70 20.60
CA TYR A 383 -2.87 10.52 20.14
C TYR A 383 -1.87 10.58 21.30
N ASN A 384 -0.93 9.64 21.32
CA ASN A 384 0.17 9.61 22.29
C ASN A 384 1.49 10.11 21.66
N ASP A 385 2.29 10.84 22.43
CA ASP A 385 3.61 11.32 22.03
C ASP A 385 4.68 10.20 22.00
N LEU A 386 5.93 10.57 21.71
CA LEU A 386 7.08 9.65 21.68
C LEU A 386 7.40 8.99 23.04
N SER A 387 6.87 9.52 24.14
CA SER A 387 7.03 9.01 25.51
C SER A 387 5.78 8.28 26.01
N GLY A 388 4.74 8.13 25.18
CA GLY A 388 3.48 7.47 25.53
C GLY A 388 2.45 8.39 26.22
N ASN A 389 2.70 9.70 26.34
CA ASN A 389 1.76 10.62 26.99
C ASN A 389 0.69 11.12 26.01
N LEU A 390 -0.54 11.30 26.51
CA LEU A 390 -1.64 11.90 25.73
C LEU A 390 -1.35 13.34 25.32
N VAL A 391 -1.34 13.59 24.01
CA VAL A 391 -1.18 14.94 23.43
C VAL A 391 -2.46 15.76 23.62
N ARG A 392 -2.30 17.02 24.01
CA ARG A 392 -3.37 17.98 24.36
C ARG A 392 -3.02 19.38 23.89
N ASN A 393 -4.06 20.17 23.59
CA ASN A 393 -4.03 21.58 23.19
C ASN A 393 -2.98 21.89 22.11
N ARG A 394 -2.97 21.11 21.02
CA ARG A 394 -2.10 21.35 19.85
C ARG A 394 -2.52 20.51 18.65
N TRP A 395 -1.96 20.85 17.50
CA TRP A 395 -2.05 20.08 16.27
C TRP A 395 -1.10 18.88 16.24
N VAL A 396 -1.55 17.78 15.62
CA VAL A 396 -0.75 16.62 15.21
C VAL A 396 -1.09 16.36 13.73
N GLY A 397 -0.22 16.81 12.83
CA GLY A 397 -0.53 16.84 11.40
C GLY A 397 -1.72 17.76 11.12
N ARG A 398 -2.79 17.23 10.51
CA ARG A 398 -4.02 17.99 10.19
C ARG A 398 -5.06 18.03 11.32
N TYR A 399 -4.80 17.37 12.46
CA TYR A 399 -5.79 17.11 13.51
C TYR A 399 -5.47 17.88 14.79
N TYR A 400 -6.46 18.53 15.41
CA TYR A 400 -6.29 19.20 16.71
C TYR A 400 -6.67 18.28 17.87
N LEU A 401 -5.81 18.17 18.89
CA LEU A 401 -6.09 17.44 20.13
C LEU A 401 -6.50 18.44 21.21
N LYS A 402 -7.69 18.26 21.79
CA LYS A 402 -8.31 19.19 22.75
C LYS A 402 -7.77 19.00 24.17
N ALA A 403 -8.27 19.80 25.12
CA ALA A 403 -7.84 19.73 26.52
C ALA A 403 -8.12 18.37 27.17
N ASP A 404 -9.20 17.68 26.77
CA ASP A 404 -9.53 16.32 27.20
C ASP A 404 -8.73 15.22 26.45
N ALA A 405 -7.74 15.62 25.64
CA ALA A 405 -6.97 14.81 24.68
C ALA A 405 -7.79 14.20 23.53
N SER A 406 -9.10 14.48 23.44
CA SER A 406 -9.87 14.00 22.30
C SER A 406 -9.59 14.83 21.06
N MET A 407 -9.51 14.15 19.91
CA MET A 407 -9.45 14.78 18.61
C MET A 407 -10.69 15.64 18.38
N ALA A 408 -10.49 16.85 17.88
CA ALA A 408 -11.57 17.71 17.42
C ALA A 408 -12.22 17.17 16.13
N ALA A 409 -13.53 17.34 15.96
CA ALA A 409 -14.25 17.00 14.72
C ALA A 409 -15.54 17.83 14.58
N SER A 410 -15.80 18.34 13.37
CA SER A 410 -16.95 19.21 13.05
C SER A 410 -17.08 20.45 13.95
N GLU A 411 -15.97 21.04 14.38
CA GLU A 411 -15.95 22.13 15.37
C GLU A 411 -14.91 23.22 15.05
N TRP A 412 -15.15 24.41 15.61
CA TRP A 412 -14.24 25.55 15.51
C TRP A 412 -13.23 25.53 16.66
N ILE A 413 -11.96 25.67 16.32
CA ILE A 413 -10.83 25.77 17.26
C ILE A 413 -10.25 27.17 17.16
N TYR A 414 -10.16 27.89 18.29
CA TYR A 414 -9.24 29.01 18.40
C TYR A 414 -7.90 28.48 18.86
N ASP A 415 -6.85 28.75 18.11
CA ASP A 415 -5.49 28.37 18.47
C ASP A 415 -4.74 29.60 18.99
N ASP A 416 -4.26 29.53 20.23
CA ASP A 416 -3.59 30.63 20.91
C ASP A 416 -2.14 30.83 20.46
N ASP A 417 -1.48 29.85 19.82
CA ASP A 417 -0.14 30.02 19.27
C ASP A 417 -0.22 30.71 17.90
N TYR A 418 -1.20 30.34 17.06
CA TYR A 418 -1.45 30.98 15.77
C TYR A 418 -2.33 32.25 15.84
N LYS A 419 -2.94 32.53 17.01
CA LYS A 419 -3.92 33.61 17.26
C LYS A 419 -5.10 33.67 16.27
N SER A 420 -5.45 32.54 15.67
CA SER A 420 -6.43 32.41 14.60
C SER A 420 -7.50 31.37 14.94
N TRP A 421 -8.66 31.52 14.30
CA TRP A 421 -9.65 30.46 14.23
C TRP A 421 -9.32 29.49 13.09
N PHE A 422 -9.64 28.22 13.32
CA PHE A 422 -9.56 27.10 12.39
C PHE A 422 -10.85 26.30 12.49
N TYR A 423 -11.28 25.65 11.42
CA TYR A 423 -12.38 24.70 11.46
C TYR A 423 -11.90 23.31 11.06
N VAL A 424 -12.30 22.29 11.83
CA VAL A 424 -12.05 20.89 11.49
C VAL A 424 -13.33 20.22 11.00
N ASP A 425 -13.21 19.41 9.95
CA ASP A 425 -14.33 18.67 9.34
C ASP A 425 -14.74 17.44 10.16
N SER A 426 -15.66 16.63 9.62
CA SER A 426 -16.15 15.40 10.25
C SER A 426 -15.12 14.26 10.33
N THR A 427 -13.98 14.38 9.65
CA THR A 427 -12.80 13.52 9.80
C THR A 427 -11.83 14.02 10.87
N GLY A 428 -11.98 15.28 11.31
CA GLY A 428 -11.10 15.98 12.23
C GLY A 428 -9.92 16.70 11.55
N SER A 429 -9.82 16.65 10.22
CA SER A 429 -8.83 17.43 9.46
C SER A 429 -9.23 18.91 9.45
N TYR A 430 -8.27 19.83 9.57
CA TYR A 430 -8.54 21.23 9.27
C TYR A 430 -8.94 21.42 7.80
N VAL A 431 -9.93 22.29 7.58
CA VAL A 431 -10.39 22.75 6.28
C VAL A 431 -9.52 23.91 5.80
N GLU A 432 -9.13 23.93 4.53
CA GLU A 432 -8.37 25.03 3.93
C GLU A 432 -8.79 25.29 2.48
N LYS A 433 -8.54 26.51 2.00
CA LYS A 433 -8.94 27.03 0.67
C LYS A 433 -10.43 26.89 0.37
N ALA A 434 -11.29 26.91 1.40
CA ALA A 434 -12.71 26.58 1.29
C ALA A 434 -13.58 27.32 2.31
N TRP A 435 -14.89 27.37 2.03
CA TRP A 435 -15.90 27.98 2.88
C TRP A 435 -16.41 27.05 3.98
N GLN A 436 -16.61 27.60 5.17
CA GLN A 436 -17.41 26.99 6.23
C GLN A 436 -18.47 28.00 6.69
N GLY A 437 -19.69 27.87 6.15
CA GLY A 437 -20.78 28.81 6.40
C GLY A 437 -20.47 30.21 5.84
N GLU A 438 -20.41 31.23 6.71
CA GLU A 438 -20.11 32.61 6.32
C GLU A 438 -18.61 32.96 6.36
N TYR A 439 -17.74 31.98 6.66
CA TYR A 439 -16.30 32.16 6.86
C TYR A 439 -15.49 31.42 5.79
N TYR A 440 -14.34 31.97 5.39
CA TYR A 440 -13.39 31.30 4.50
C TYR A 440 -12.14 30.87 5.26
N LEU A 441 -11.70 29.62 5.08
CA LEU A 441 -10.43 29.12 5.61
C LEU A 441 -9.37 29.21 4.51
N LYS A 442 -8.27 29.92 4.76
CA LYS A 442 -7.15 30.11 3.82
C LYS A 442 -6.26 28.85 3.76
N ARG A 443 -5.23 28.87 2.91
CA ARG A 443 -4.11 27.89 2.93
C ARG A 443 -3.60 27.73 4.37
N GLY A 444 -3.35 26.49 4.81
CA GLY A 444 -2.95 26.18 6.19
C GLY A 444 -4.08 26.29 7.23
N GLY A 445 -5.32 26.53 6.81
CA GLY A 445 -6.53 26.44 7.66
C GLY A 445 -6.90 27.71 8.44
N TYR A 446 -6.13 28.79 8.33
CA TYR A 446 -6.39 30.06 9.00
C TYR A 446 -7.70 30.70 8.49
N MET A 447 -8.65 30.98 9.38
CA MET A 447 -9.84 31.78 9.06
C MET A 447 -9.44 33.18 8.56
N ALA A 448 -9.94 33.56 7.39
CA ALA A 448 -9.72 34.90 6.83
C ALA A 448 -10.49 35.97 7.61
N LYS A 449 -9.88 37.15 7.81
CA LYS A 449 -10.42 38.25 8.62
C LYS A 449 -9.78 39.59 8.24
N SER A 450 -10.62 40.61 8.02
CA SER A 450 -10.20 41.96 7.58
C SER A 450 -9.34 41.96 6.31
N GLU A 451 -9.61 41.05 5.37
CA GLU A 451 -8.77 40.81 4.19
C GLU A 451 -9.56 40.33 2.97
N TRP A 452 -8.96 40.49 1.79
CA TRP A 452 -9.45 39.93 0.53
C TRP A 452 -8.97 38.48 0.34
N VAL A 453 -9.86 37.61 -0.13
CA VAL A 453 -9.54 36.27 -0.62
C VAL A 453 -10.06 36.11 -2.05
N PHE A 454 -9.28 35.42 -2.90
CA PHE A 454 -9.74 34.99 -4.22
C PHE A 454 -10.17 33.52 -4.14
N ASP A 455 -11.39 33.24 -4.57
CA ASP A 455 -11.91 31.89 -4.69
C ASP A 455 -11.95 31.47 -6.16
N SER A 456 -11.05 30.56 -6.54
CA SER A 456 -10.96 30.00 -7.88
C SER A 456 -12.13 29.09 -8.26
N GLN A 457 -12.92 28.58 -7.30
CA GLN A 457 -14.14 27.82 -7.59
C GLN A 457 -15.26 28.74 -8.11
N TYR A 458 -15.25 30.01 -7.71
CA TYR A 458 -16.28 31.00 -8.03
C TYR A 458 -15.81 32.15 -8.96
N ASP A 459 -14.55 32.10 -9.41
CA ASP A 459 -13.84 33.14 -10.18
C ASP A 459 -14.07 34.56 -9.62
N SER A 460 -13.89 34.70 -8.31
CA SER A 460 -14.20 35.96 -7.63
C SER A 460 -13.38 36.27 -6.41
N TRP A 461 -13.24 37.57 -6.18
CA TRP A 461 -12.75 38.12 -4.94
C TRP A 461 -13.90 38.30 -3.95
N TYR A 462 -13.63 37.96 -2.70
CA TYR A 462 -14.49 38.14 -1.54
C TYR A 462 -13.69 38.91 -0.48
N TYR A 463 -14.35 39.73 0.34
CA TYR A 463 -13.71 40.37 1.48
C TYR A 463 -14.30 39.81 2.77
N LEU A 464 -13.45 39.45 3.75
CA LEU A 464 -13.89 39.01 5.08
C LEU A 464 -13.78 40.18 6.05
N ASN A 465 -14.84 40.43 6.81
CA ASN A 465 -14.92 41.49 7.81
C ASN A 465 -14.07 41.19 9.06
N GLN A 466 -14.07 42.11 10.03
CA GLN A 466 -13.32 41.97 11.29
C GLN A 466 -13.88 40.87 12.21
N ASP A 467 -15.11 40.39 11.99
CA ASP A 467 -15.67 39.19 12.64
C ASP A 467 -15.32 37.88 11.90
N GLY A 468 -14.67 37.97 10.73
CA GLY A 468 -14.34 36.85 9.85
C GLY A 468 -15.40 36.51 8.80
N LYS A 469 -16.58 37.15 8.85
CA LYS A 469 -17.68 36.86 7.91
C LYS A 469 -17.50 37.58 6.58
N TYR A 470 -17.94 36.96 5.48
CA TYR A 470 -17.87 37.64 4.19
C TYR A 470 -18.78 38.88 4.13
N ALA A 471 -18.23 39.94 3.56
CA ALA A 471 -18.92 41.17 3.24
C ALA A 471 -19.92 40.92 2.10
N ARG A 472 -21.17 41.36 2.29
CA ARG A 472 -22.22 41.32 1.26
C ARG A 472 -23.12 42.54 1.34
N ASN A 473 -23.58 43.02 0.20
CA ASN A 473 -24.37 44.25 0.03
C ASN A 473 -23.72 45.50 0.69
N GLN A 474 -22.40 45.62 0.65
CA GLN A 474 -21.69 46.73 1.29
C GLN A 474 -20.44 47.18 0.53
N TRP A 475 -20.08 48.44 0.76
CA TRP A 475 -18.82 49.04 0.30
C TRP A 475 -17.70 48.77 1.30
N ILE A 476 -16.54 48.32 0.80
CA ILE A 476 -15.30 48.17 1.54
C ILE A 476 -14.31 49.22 1.02
N LYS A 477 -13.70 49.99 1.94
CA LYS A 477 -12.55 50.84 1.62
C LYS A 477 -11.27 50.03 1.83
N ASP A 478 -10.40 50.03 0.84
CA ASP A 478 -9.06 49.43 0.93
C ASP A 478 -8.04 50.40 0.33
N GLY A 479 -7.04 50.78 1.13
CA GLY A 479 -6.24 51.98 0.88
C GLY A 479 -7.12 53.20 0.65
N ASP A 480 -6.97 53.86 -0.50
CA ASP A 480 -7.81 54.99 -0.96
C ASP A 480 -8.90 54.61 -1.96
N LYS A 481 -9.07 53.32 -2.22
CA LYS A 481 -10.06 52.79 -3.17
C LYS A 481 -11.28 52.26 -2.45
N TRP A 482 -12.39 52.20 -3.16
CA TRP A 482 -13.64 51.61 -2.70
C TRP A 482 -14.07 50.50 -3.64
N TYR A 483 -14.57 49.41 -3.05
CA TYR A 483 -15.00 48.19 -3.73
C TYR A 483 -16.38 47.77 -3.20
N TYR A 484 -17.26 47.25 -4.05
CA TYR A 484 -18.58 46.78 -3.61
C TYR A 484 -18.70 45.26 -3.67
N LEU A 485 -19.20 44.67 -2.59
CA LEU A 485 -19.50 43.24 -2.51
C LEU A 485 -21.00 43.00 -2.68
N LEU A 486 -21.35 42.15 -3.62
CA LEU A 486 -22.72 41.79 -4.00
C LEU A 486 -23.44 40.97 -2.91
N ALA A 487 -24.71 40.63 -3.13
CA ALA A 487 -25.51 39.88 -2.16
C ALA A 487 -24.99 38.47 -1.86
N ASP A 488 -24.32 37.84 -2.83
CA ASP A 488 -23.63 36.56 -2.72
C ASP A 488 -22.19 36.68 -2.19
N GLY A 489 -21.73 37.90 -1.89
CA GLY A 489 -20.39 38.18 -1.40
C GLY A 489 -19.32 38.44 -2.46
N LYS A 490 -19.65 38.32 -3.76
CA LYS A 490 -18.67 38.53 -4.84
C LYS A 490 -18.35 40.00 -5.08
N LEU A 491 -17.10 40.28 -5.43
CA LEU A 491 -16.68 41.60 -5.91
C LEU A 491 -17.40 41.98 -7.21
N ALA A 492 -18.13 43.09 -7.17
CA ALA A 492 -18.72 43.70 -8.35
C ALA A 492 -17.62 44.19 -9.30
N LYS A 493 -17.72 43.85 -10.59
CA LYS A 493 -16.80 44.29 -11.67
C LYS A 493 -17.63 44.81 -12.86
N ASN A 494 -17.17 45.88 -13.52
CA ASN A 494 -17.77 46.45 -14.74
C ASN A 494 -19.29 46.73 -14.67
N MET A 495 -19.79 47.29 -13.56
CA MET A 495 -21.23 47.51 -13.34
C MET A 495 -21.52 48.77 -12.51
N THR A 496 -22.81 49.12 -12.34
CA THR A 496 -23.26 50.29 -11.57
C THR A 496 -24.08 49.86 -10.36
N ILE A 497 -23.69 50.32 -9.17
CA ILE A 497 -24.30 50.02 -7.88
C ILE A 497 -24.86 51.32 -7.31
N ASN A 498 -26.19 51.44 -7.20
CA ASN A 498 -26.86 52.59 -6.59
C ASN A 498 -26.41 53.98 -7.13
N GLY A 499 -26.04 54.03 -8.42
CA GLY A 499 -25.53 55.23 -9.10
C GLY A 499 -24.00 55.33 -9.23
N TYR A 500 -23.24 54.58 -8.43
CA TYR A 500 -21.77 54.55 -8.46
C TYR A 500 -21.28 53.46 -9.42
N LYS A 501 -20.26 53.75 -10.23
CA LYS A 501 -19.73 52.80 -11.24
C LYS A 501 -18.46 52.13 -10.74
N VAL A 502 -18.33 50.82 -10.92
CA VAL A 502 -17.08 50.08 -10.68
C VAL A 502 -16.43 49.63 -11.99
N ASN A 503 -15.10 49.69 -12.05
CA ASN A 503 -14.31 49.29 -13.22
C ASN A 503 -14.09 47.76 -13.29
N GLU A 504 -13.23 47.31 -14.21
CA GLU A 504 -12.92 45.88 -14.43
C GLU A 504 -12.25 45.20 -13.20
N LYS A 505 -11.62 46.00 -12.34
CA LYS A 505 -10.94 45.58 -11.10
C LYS A 505 -11.85 45.72 -9.88
N GLY A 506 -13.10 46.15 -10.08
CA GLY A 506 -14.09 46.41 -9.04
C GLY A 506 -13.88 47.71 -8.26
N GLU A 507 -12.96 48.56 -8.70
CA GLU A 507 -12.66 49.85 -8.08
C GLU A 507 -13.73 50.87 -8.49
N TRP A 508 -14.26 51.63 -7.53
CA TRP A 508 -15.13 52.78 -7.80
C TRP A 508 -14.38 53.85 -8.62
N VAL A 509 -15.05 54.36 -9.67
CA VAL A 509 -14.61 55.40 -10.61
C VAL A 509 -15.70 56.44 -10.89
#